data_AF-A0A6G3QZW0-F1
#
_entry.id   AF-A0A6G3QZW0-F1
#
_cell.length_a   1.000
_cell.length_b   1.000
_cell.length_c   1.000
_cell.angle_alpha   90.00
_cell.angle_beta   90.00
_cell.angle_gamma   90.00
#
_symmetry.space_group_name_H-M   'P 1'
#
loop_
_entity.id
_entity.type
_entity.pdbx_description
1 polymer ?
#
loop_
_entity_poly.entity_id
_entity_poly.type
_entity_poly.pdbx_seq_one_letter_code
_entity_poly.pdbx_strand_id
1 'polypeptide(L)'
;PASPAAGALATVLGAAYAATAARPYFHAALNPSPPLTQRAVGGGIRATIPLQAALAARAGAPVTSLLVATLAPAGRWFARRAAMRKVSIT
;
A
#
# COMPACT_ATOMS: atom_id res chain seq x y z
N PRO A 1 -4.47 16.10 21.80
CA PRO A 1 -3.87 16.41 20.48
C PRO A 1 -2.95 15.24 20.07
N ALA A 2 -2.92 14.84 18.80
CA ALA A 2 -2.01 13.79 18.35
C ALA A 2 -0.55 14.25 18.54
N SER A 3 0.33 13.36 19.00
CA SER A 3 1.74 13.68 19.17
C SER A 3 2.37 14.07 17.83
N PRO A 4 3.41 14.93 17.80
CA PRO A 4 4.07 15.33 16.56
C PRO A 4 4.57 14.12 15.75
N ALA A 5 5.01 13.05 16.44
CA ALA A 5 5.39 11.78 15.84
C ALA A 5 4.21 11.08 15.12
N ALA A 6 3.01 11.07 15.71
CA ALA A 6 1.82 10.52 15.08
C ALA A 6 1.39 11.34 13.85
N GLY A 7 1.55 12.66 13.90
CA GLY A 7 1.33 13.53 12.74
C GLY A 7 2.30 13.23 11.59
N ALA A 8 3.60 13.10 11.89
CA ALA A 8 4.61 12.73 10.90
C ALA A 8 4.34 11.34 10.28
N LEU A 9 3.97 10.35 11.10
CA LEU A 9 3.60 9.02 10.62
C LEU A 9 2.41 9.07 9.66
N ALA A 10 1.36 9.80 10.00
CA ALA A 10 0.18 9.94 9.14
C ALA A 10 0.54 10.57 7.78
N THR A 11 1.41 11.59 7.75
CA THR A 11 1.86 12.23 6.52
C THR A 11 2.67 11.28 5.64
N VAL A 12 3.64 10.57 6.22
CA VAL A 12 4.49 9.62 5.48
C VAL A 12 3.65 8.47 4.91
N LEU A 13 2.73 7.93 5.70
CA LEU A 13 1.87 6.83 5.27
C LEU A 13 0.82 7.29 4.24
N GLY A 14 0.32 8.52 4.35
CA GLY A 14 -0.51 9.16 3.33
C GLY A 14 0.23 9.35 2.01
N ALA A 15 1.49 9.79 2.05
CA ALA A 15 2.33 9.88 0.87
C ALA A 15 2.60 8.50 0.25
N ALA A 16 2.82 7.47 1.07
CA ALA A 16 2.97 6.09 0.61
C ALA A 16 1.70 5.58 -0.08
N TYR A 17 0.52 5.86 0.47
CA TYR A 17 -0.77 5.57 -0.17
C TYR A 17 -0.85 6.23 -1.56
N ALA A 18 -0.59 7.53 -1.65
CA ALA A 18 -0.59 8.27 -2.91
C ALA A 18 0.39 7.65 -3.93
N ALA A 19 1.61 7.33 -3.51
CA ALA A 19 2.61 6.72 -4.39
C ALA A 19 2.19 5.35 -4.93
N THR A 20 1.48 4.54 -4.13
CA THR A 20 0.98 3.22 -4.56
C THR A 20 -0.21 3.29 -5.53
N ALA A 21 -1.06 4.31 -5.37
CA ALA A 21 -2.32 4.45 -6.09
C ALA A 21 -2.20 5.32 -7.36
N ALA A 22 -1.46 6.43 -7.28
CA ALA A 22 -1.52 7.51 -8.28
C ALA A 22 -1.16 7.04 -9.70
N ARG A 23 -0.01 6.38 -9.85
CA ARG A 23 0.51 6.01 -11.16
C ARG A 23 -0.38 4.99 -11.91
N PRO A 24 -0.81 3.87 -11.32
CA PRO A 24 -1.66 2.93 -12.03
C PRO A 24 -3.09 3.46 -12.24
N TYR A 25 -3.64 4.28 -11.33
CA TYR A 25 -4.94 4.92 -11.56
C TYR A 25 -4.90 5.96 -12.67
N PHE A 26 -3.86 6.79 -12.71
CA PHE A 26 -3.70 7.79 -13.76
C PHE A 26 -3.56 7.12 -15.15
N HIS A 27 -2.77 6.05 -15.25
CA HIS A 27 -2.65 5.30 -16.50
C HIS A 27 -3.95 4.62 -16.93
N ALA A 28 -4.72 4.04 -15.99
CA ALA A 28 -5.99 3.41 -16.31
C ALA A 28 -7.08 4.44 -16.69
N ALA A 29 -7.09 5.61 -16.05
CA ALA A 29 -8.03 6.69 -16.36
C ALA A 29 -7.80 7.27 -17.77
N LEU A 30 -6.52 7.41 -18.18
CA LEU A 30 -6.18 7.89 -19.52
C LEU A 30 -6.26 6.80 -20.60
N ASN A 31 -6.00 5.55 -20.25
CA ASN A 31 -5.97 4.42 -21.19
C ASN A 31 -6.69 3.21 -20.59
N PRO A 32 -8.03 3.16 -20.66
CA PRO A 32 -8.81 2.07 -20.09
C PRO A 32 -8.62 0.80 -20.94
N SER A 33 -7.62 0.00 -20.57
CA SER A 33 -7.36 -1.33 -21.13
C SER A 33 -7.39 -2.40 -20.04
N PRO A 34 -7.70 -3.67 -20.38
CA PRO A 34 -7.74 -4.75 -19.40
C PRO A 34 -6.49 -4.89 -18.52
N PRO A 35 -5.24 -4.87 -19.06
CA PRO A 35 -4.05 -5.02 -18.22
C PRO A 35 -3.79 -3.80 -17.31
N LEU A 36 -4.14 -2.59 -17.74
CA LEU A 36 -3.94 -1.37 -16.93
C LEU A 36 -4.94 -1.29 -15.79
N THR A 37 -6.19 -1.69 -16.04
CA THR A 37 -7.23 -1.75 -15.01
C THR A 37 -6.90 -2.79 -13.94
N GLN A 38 -6.40 -3.98 -14.32
CA GLN A 38 -5.96 -4.99 -13.34
C GLN A 38 -4.77 -4.50 -12.50
N ARG A 39 -3.83 -3.76 -13.10
CA ARG A 39 -2.73 -3.12 -12.36
C ARG A 39 -3.23 -2.05 -11.39
N ALA A 40 -4.23 -1.27 -11.79
CA ALA A 40 -4.90 -0.28 -10.94
C ALA A 40 -5.62 -0.94 -9.75
N VAL A 41 -6.38 -2.01 -9.98
CA VAL A 41 -7.04 -2.78 -8.92
C VAL A 41 -6.01 -3.38 -7.96
N GLY A 42 -5.00 -4.07 -8.49
CA GLY A 42 -3.93 -4.64 -7.67
C GLY A 42 -3.12 -3.59 -6.91
N GLY A 43 -2.94 -2.39 -7.49
CA GLY A 43 -2.35 -1.23 -6.84
C GLY A 43 -3.21 -0.72 -5.68
N GLY A 44 -4.50 -0.52 -5.93
CA GLY A 44 -5.49 -0.09 -4.94
C GLY A 44 -5.60 -1.01 -3.73
N ILE A 45 -5.65 -2.33 -3.96
CA ILE A 45 -5.69 -3.32 -2.89
C ILE A 45 -4.44 -3.18 -2.00
N ARG A 46 -3.25 -3.05 -2.58
CA ARG A 46 -2.01 -2.85 -1.81
C ARG A 46 -1.97 -1.49 -1.09
N ALA A 47 -2.61 -0.47 -1.66
CA ALA A 47 -2.70 0.86 -1.08
C ALA A 47 -3.58 0.92 0.19
N THR A 48 -4.45 -0.08 0.43
CA THR A 48 -5.27 -0.13 1.65
C THR A 48 -4.42 -0.24 2.92
N ILE A 49 -3.27 -0.93 2.88
CA ILE A 49 -2.38 -1.09 4.04
C ILE A 49 -1.80 0.26 4.52
N PRO A 50 -1.12 1.07 3.68
CA PRO A 50 -0.64 2.38 4.11
C PRO A 50 -1.78 3.33 4.48
N LEU A 51 -2.96 3.22 3.85
CA LEU A 51 -4.13 4.01 4.24
C LEU A 51 -4.61 3.67 5.67
N GLN A 52 -4.76 2.38 5.98
CA GLN A 52 -5.15 1.92 7.32
C GLN A 52 -4.12 2.36 8.37
N ALA A 53 -2.83 2.26 8.06
CA ALA A 53 -1.77 2.73 8.95
C ALA A 53 -1.86 4.24 9.19
N ALA A 54 -2.05 5.05 8.14
CA ALA A 54 -2.20 6.50 8.26
C ALA A 54 -3.40 6.90 9.14
N LEU A 55 -4.53 6.22 8.97
CA LEU A 55 -5.73 6.46 9.77
C LEU A 55 -5.53 6.06 11.24
N ALA A 56 -4.85 4.94 11.51
CA ALA A 56 -4.49 4.54 12.87
C ALA A 56 -3.55 5.56 13.55
N ALA A 57 -2.56 6.09 12.83
CA ALA A 57 -1.70 7.16 13.34
C ALA A 57 -2.51 8.42 13.66
N ARG A 58 -3.43 8.82 12.76
CA ARG A 58 -4.29 9.99 12.96
C ARG A 58 -5.28 9.83 14.11
N ALA A 59 -5.73 8.61 14.39
CA ALA A 59 -6.57 8.28 15.53
C ALA A 59 -5.80 8.20 16.87
N GLY A 60 -4.48 8.44 16.86
CA GLY A 60 -3.66 8.41 18.08
C GLY A 60 -3.12 7.03 18.45
N ALA A 61 -3.13 6.05 17.53
CA ALA A 61 -2.63 4.69 17.74
C ALA A 61 -1.34 4.41 16.92
N PRO A 62 -0.19 5.01 17.28
CA PRO A 62 1.04 4.90 16.50
C PRO A 62 1.62 3.48 16.48
N VAL A 63 1.47 2.71 17.55
CA VAL A 63 1.92 1.30 17.60
C VAL A 63 1.15 0.46 16.59
N THR A 64 -0.19 0.57 16.60
CA THR A 64 -1.05 -0.09 15.62
C THR A 64 -0.71 0.34 14.20
N SER A 65 -0.47 1.64 13.97
CA SER A 65 -0.02 2.15 12.68
C SER A 65 1.26 1.47 12.18
N LEU A 66 2.27 1.29 13.04
CA LEU A 66 3.53 0.65 12.68
C LEU A 66 3.33 -0.84 12.39
N LEU A 67 2.57 -1.54 13.23
CA LEU A 67 2.23 -2.95 13.01
C LEU A 67 1.55 -3.13 11.65
N VAL A 68 0.55 -2.31 11.33
CA VAL A 68 -0.13 -2.35 10.03
C VAL A 68 0.83 -2.02 8.89
N ALA A 69 1.70 -1.00 9.04
CA ALA A 69 2.64 -0.61 7.99
C ALA A 69 3.62 -1.73 7.60
N THR A 70 4.03 -2.58 8.56
CA THR A 70 4.94 -3.72 8.28
C THR A 70 4.31 -4.84 7.45
N LEU A 71 2.97 -4.90 7.35
CA LEU A 71 2.27 -5.85 6.47
C LEU A 71 2.57 -5.56 4.99
N ALA A 72 2.86 -4.32 4.61
CA ALA A 72 3.13 -3.96 3.22
C ALA A 72 4.40 -4.64 2.66
N PRO A 73 5.58 -4.53 3.29
CA PRO A 73 6.76 -5.27 2.85
C PRO A 73 6.61 -6.79 3.03
N ALA A 74 5.94 -7.27 4.08
CA ALA A 74 5.68 -8.69 4.29
C ALA A 74 4.85 -9.29 3.14
N GLY A 75 3.74 -8.65 2.77
CA GLY A 75 2.90 -9.06 1.65
C GLY A 75 3.66 -9.05 0.32
N ARG A 76 4.54 -8.06 0.10
CA ARG A 76 5.41 -8.01 -1.09
C ARG A 76 6.39 -9.18 -1.11
N TRP A 77 6.96 -9.54 0.04
CA TRP A 77 7.88 -10.67 0.15
C TRP A 77 7.18 -11.99 -0.14
N PHE A 78 6.00 -12.23 0.44
CA PHE A 78 5.20 -13.43 0.16
C PHE A 78 4.80 -13.54 -1.32
N ALA A 79 4.38 -12.43 -1.94
CA ALA A 79 4.03 -12.42 -3.36
C ALA A 79 5.24 -12.78 -4.26
N ARG A 80 6.43 -12.25 -3.95
CA ARG A 80 7.67 -12.58 -4.67
C ARG A 80 8.02 -14.06 -4.51
N ARG A 81 7.93 -14.59 -3.29
CA ARG A 81 8.26 -15.99 -3.00
C ARG A 81 7.28 -16.97 -3.68
N ALA A 82 6.00 -16.64 -3.69
CA ALA A 82 4.99 -17.41 -4.43
C ALA A 82 5.24 -17.39 -5.95
N ALA A 83 5.67 -16.25 -6.51
CA ALA A 83 6.03 -16.16 -7.92
C ALA A 83 7.26 -17.02 -8.26
N MET A 84 8.33 -16.97 -7.45
CA MET A 84 9.52 -17.80 -7.67
C MET A 84 9.20 -19.31 -7.57
N ARG A 85 8.32 -19.71 -6.64
CA ARG A 85 7.89 -21.10 -6.52
C ARG A 85 7.16 -21.61 -7.76
N LYS A 86 6.38 -20.77 -8.45
CA LYS A 86 5.70 -21.16 -9.70
C LYS A 86 6.70 -21.43 -10.83
N VAL A 87 7.79 -20.67 -10.91
CA VAL A 87 8.84 -20.83 -11.94
C VAL A 87 9.61 -22.14 -11.77
N SER A 88 9.73 -22.67 -10.55
CA SER A 88 10.46 -23.91 -10.28
C SER A 88 9.68 -25.21 -10.57
N ILE A 89 8.37 -25.11 -10.86
CA ILE A 89 7.49 -26.28 -11.10
C ILE A 89 7.23 -26.46 -12.62
N THR A 90 7.75 -25.56 -13.45
CA THR A 90 7.68 -25.60 -14.92
C THR A 90 9.05 -25.93 -15.47
#